data_AF-G2J008-F1
#
_entry.id   AF-G2J008-F1
#
_cell.length_a   1.000
_cell.length_b   1.000
_cell.length_c   1.000
_cell.angle_alpha   90.00
_cell.angle_beta   90.00
_cell.angle_gamma   90.00
#
_symmetry.space_group_name_H-M   'P 1'
#
loop_
_entity.id
_entity.type
_entity.pdbx_description
1 polymer ?
#
loop_
_entity_poly.entity_id
_entity_poly.type
_entity_poly.pdbx_seq_one_letter_code
_entity_poly.pdbx_strand_id
1 'polypeptide(L)'
;MTIIVDKIDMAAIDPCKRDNFFTPAEDQILQEWEKRELPPTGNLAASCTFNLFFGFFFDGTRNNYNLCKQNEGYSNVARLYDCYPGQVVSKVVADDQVWPEYLHFYKVYVCAERGRAVRAASDGKQGSQGQQGFR
;
A
#
# COMPACT_ATOMS: atom_id res chain seq x y z
N MET A 1 7.21 -18.02 -25.52
CA MET A 1 7.46 -17.85 -24.07
C MET A 1 8.78 -17.12 -23.97
N THR A 2 8.74 -15.79 -23.79
CA THR A 2 9.94 -14.96 -23.81
C THR A 2 10.58 -15.05 -22.43
N ILE A 3 11.79 -15.58 -22.35
CA ILE A 3 12.57 -15.58 -21.12
C ILE A 3 13.04 -14.14 -20.91
N ILE A 4 12.48 -13.47 -19.89
CA ILE A 4 12.73 -12.05 -19.63
C ILE A 4 14.10 -11.84 -18.96
N VAL A 5 14.66 -12.88 -18.34
CA VAL A 5 15.97 -12.85 -17.67
C VAL A 5 16.66 -14.20 -17.82
N ASP A 6 17.90 -14.20 -18.28
CA ASP A 6 18.78 -15.38 -18.26
C ASP A 6 19.12 -15.70 -16.80
N LYS A 7 18.78 -16.94 -16.38
CA LYS A 7 19.03 -17.56 -15.06
C LYS A 7 19.45 -16.59 -13.94
N ILE A 8 18.52 -16.30 -13.03
CA ILE A 8 18.80 -15.62 -11.77
C ILE A 8 19.91 -16.37 -11.04
N ASP A 9 20.94 -15.65 -10.58
CA ASP A 9 22.00 -16.21 -9.76
C ASP A 9 21.40 -16.91 -8.54
N MET A 10 21.85 -18.14 -8.24
CA MET A 10 21.40 -18.90 -7.07
C MET A 10 21.63 -18.12 -5.77
N ALA A 11 22.64 -17.25 -5.72
CA ALA A 11 22.88 -16.35 -4.59
C ALA A 11 21.79 -15.29 -4.40
N ALA A 12 21.06 -14.92 -5.46
CA ALA A 12 20.03 -13.89 -5.47
C ALA A 12 18.59 -14.44 -5.35
N ILE A 13 18.43 -15.75 -5.06
CA ILE A 13 17.09 -16.38 -4.98
C ILE A 13 16.30 -15.94 -3.75
N ASP A 14 16.99 -15.62 -2.65
CA ASP A 14 16.34 -15.21 -1.41
C ASP A 14 16.42 -13.67 -1.25
N PRO A 15 15.36 -12.93 -1.61
CA PRO A 15 15.35 -11.46 -1.52
C PRO A 15 15.41 -10.96 -0.07
N CYS A 16 15.26 -11.83 0.94
CA CYS A 16 15.39 -11.46 2.34
C CYS A 16 16.86 -11.42 2.80
N LYS A 17 17.80 -11.98 2.03
CA LYS A 17 19.23 -12.00 2.38
C LYS A 17 19.94 -10.75 1.88
N ARG A 18 19.81 -9.68 2.65
CA ARG A 18 20.39 -8.37 2.34
C ARG A 18 21.89 -8.41 2.01
N ASP A 19 22.65 -9.24 2.72
CA ASP A 19 24.10 -9.44 2.52
C ASP A 19 24.47 -10.00 1.13
N ASN A 20 23.52 -10.62 0.42
CA ASN A 20 23.74 -11.14 -0.93
C ASN A 20 23.62 -10.05 -2.01
N PHE A 21 23.00 -8.90 -1.68
CA PHE A 21 22.72 -7.83 -2.64
C PHE A 21 23.59 -6.60 -2.44
N PHE A 22 24.08 -6.37 -1.23
CA PHE A 22 24.85 -5.18 -0.89
C PHE A 22 26.16 -5.57 -0.22
N THR A 23 27.24 -4.94 -0.67
CA THR A 23 28.52 -5.01 0.04
C THR A 23 28.41 -4.30 1.39
N PRO A 24 29.29 -4.60 2.37
CA PRO A 24 29.26 -3.92 3.67
C PRO A 24 29.35 -2.38 3.57
N ALA A 25 30.06 -1.85 2.58
CA ALA A 25 30.15 -0.42 2.34
C ALA A 25 28.86 0.19 1.79
N GLU A 26 28.19 -0.50 0.86
CA GLU A 26 26.87 -0.08 0.34
C GLU A 26 25.80 -0.16 1.43
N ASP A 27 25.85 -1.20 2.25
CA ASP A 27 24.91 -1.34 3.36
C ASP A 27 25.07 -0.21 4.38
N GLN A 28 26.31 0.19 4.69
CA GLN A 28 26.57 1.33 5.57
C GLN A 28 25.96 2.63 5.01
N ILE A 29 26.10 2.87 3.70
CA ILE A 29 25.47 4.02 3.04
C ILE A 29 23.95 3.95 3.17
N LEU A 30 23.35 2.78 2.92
CA LEU A 30 21.90 2.60 3.02
C LEU A 30 21.38 2.84 4.44
N GLN A 31 22.07 2.34 5.46
CA GLN A 31 21.71 2.56 6.87
C GLN A 31 21.77 4.04 7.27
N GLU A 32 22.69 4.83 6.70
CA GLU A 32 22.74 6.28 6.96
C GLU A 32 21.50 6.98 6.40
N TRP A 33 21.03 6.57 5.23
CA TRP A 33 19.85 7.14 4.59
C TRP A 33 18.52 6.67 5.19
N GLU A 34 18.47 5.45 5.71
CA GLU A 34 17.29 4.84 6.35
C GLU A 34 16.82 5.63 7.57
N LYS A 35 17.73 6.32 8.27
CA LYS A 35 17.40 7.23 9.38
C LYS A 35 16.44 8.36 9.00
N ARG A 36 16.34 8.71 7.72
CA ARG A 36 15.37 9.69 7.21
C ARG A 36 13.95 9.12 7.10
N GLU A 37 13.84 7.81 7.04
CA GLU A 37 12.60 7.05 6.85
C GLU A 37 12.10 6.42 8.15
N LEU A 38 12.85 6.52 9.25
CA LEU A 38 12.48 5.98 10.56
C LEU A 38 12.75 7.03 11.66
N PRO A 39 11.81 7.95 11.93
CA PRO A 39 11.97 8.93 12.99
C PRO A 39 11.94 8.24 14.36
N PRO A 40 12.66 8.78 15.36
CA PRO A 40 12.61 8.25 16.72
C PRO A 40 11.19 8.28 17.29
N THR A 41 10.67 7.12 17.66
CA THR A 41 9.35 6.97 18.27
C THR A 41 9.29 7.73 19.61
N GLY A 42 8.26 8.55 19.79
CA GLY A 42 8.01 9.29 21.04
C GLY A 42 8.70 10.66 21.18
N ASN A 43 9.47 11.12 20.19
CA ASN A 43 10.05 12.46 20.20
C ASN A 43 9.20 13.45 19.39
N LEU A 44 8.34 14.22 20.07
CA LEU A 44 7.48 15.24 19.45
C LEU A 44 8.26 16.34 18.74
N ALA A 45 9.50 16.65 19.16
CA ALA A 45 10.34 17.65 18.50
C ALA A 45 10.92 17.14 17.18
N ALA A 46 11.18 15.83 17.07
CA ALA A 46 11.57 15.19 15.80
C ALA A 46 10.43 15.20 14.77
N SER A 47 9.18 15.17 15.24
CA SER A 47 8.05 15.95 14.72
C SER A 47 8.14 16.58 13.34
N CYS A 48 8.90 17.68 13.34
CA CYS A 48 8.90 18.68 12.28
C CYS A 48 10.03 18.48 11.27
N THR A 49 10.84 17.42 11.40
CA THR A 49 12.07 17.22 10.63
C THR A 49 12.09 15.93 9.81
N PHE A 50 10.98 15.16 9.78
CA PHE A 50 10.88 13.94 8.99
C PHE A 50 9.89 14.08 7.84
N ASN A 51 10.11 13.27 6.80
CA ASN A 51 9.25 13.25 5.63
C ASN A 51 7.96 12.50 5.94
N LEU A 52 6.85 12.94 5.34
CA LEU A 52 5.61 12.18 5.33
C LEU A 52 5.53 11.42 4.00
N PHE A 53 5.23 10.13 4.08
CA PHE A 53 5.10 9.29 2.90
C PHE A 53 3.62 8.96 2.66
N PHE A 54 3.15 9.22 1.44
CA PHE A 54 1.77 8.97 1.05
C PHE A 54 1.74 8.04 -0.15
N GLY A 55 1.15 6.86 0.03
CA GLY A 55 0.85 5.91 -1.02
C GLY A 55 -0.61 6.00 -1.44
N PHE A 56 -0.86 6.44 -2.67
CA PHE A 56 -2.20 6.44 -3.27
C PHE A 56 -2.27 5.38 -4.37
N PHE A 57 -3.13 4.38 -4.18
CA PHE A 57 -3.19 3.19 -5.02
C PHE A 57 -4.51 3.16 -5.79
N PHE A 58 -4.46 3.65 -7.03
CA PHE A 58 -5.62 3.67 -7.92
C PHE A 58 -5.69 2.38 -8.74
N ASP A 59 -6.65 1.51 -8.41
CA ASP A 59 -6.79 0.23 -9.10
C ASP A 59 -7.57 0.36 -10.42
N GLY A 60 -7.45 -0.65 -11.27
CA GLY A 60 -8.14 -0.77 -12.55
C GLY A 60 -9.66 -0.86 -12.43
N THR A 61 -10.33 -0.57 -13.55
CA THR A 61 -11.79 -0.57 -13.62
C THR A 61 -12.37 -1.94 -13.29
N ARG A 62 -13.35 -2.00 -12.36
CA ARG A 62 -13.97 -3.21 -11.79
C ARG A 62 -13.09 -4.03 -10.83
N ASN A 63 -11.88 -3.58 -10.49
CA ASN A 63 -11.12 -4.21 -9.41
C ASN A 63 -11.53 -3.61 -8.08
N ASN A 64 -12.14 -4.41 -7.21
CA ASN A 64 -12.47 -4.02 -5.85
C ASN A 64 -11.71 -4.95 -4.90
N TYR A 65 -10.83 -4.36 -4.10
CA TYR A 65 -9.98 -5.08 -3.16
C TYR A 65 -10.74 -6.11 -2.29
N ASN A 66 -11.87 -5.71 -1.70
CA ASN A 66 -12.65 -6.58 -0.80
C ASN A 66 -13.31 -7.75 -1.55
N LEU A 67 -13.69 -7.56 -2.82
CA LEU A 67 -14.22 -8.63 -3.67
C LEU A 67 -13.10 -9.57 -4.15
N CYS A 68 -11.93 -9.01 -4.44
CA CYS A 68 -10.75 -9.79 -4.84
C CYS A 68 -10.27 -10.72 -3.71
N LYS A 69 -10.45 -10.35 -2.44
CA LYS A 69 -10.13 -11.20 -1.27
C LYS A 69 -10.86 -12.54 -1.27
N GLN A 70 -12.04 -12.62 -1.88
CA GLN A 70 -12.82 -13.87 -1.95
C GLN A 70 -12.36 -14.81 -3.07
N ASN A 71 -11.78 -14.26 -4.15
CA ASN A 71 -11.45 -15.01 -5.37
C ASN A 71 -9.94 -15.04 -5.68
N GLU A 72 -9.11 -14.49 -4.79
CA GLU A 72 -7.65 -14.29 -4.96
C GLU A 72 -7.24 -13.54 -6.24
N GLY A 73 -8.20 -12.86 -6.88
CA GLY A 73 -8.03 -12.15 -8.15
C GLY A 73 -7.45 -10.75 -7.98
N TYR A 74 -6.42 -10.59 -7.16
CA TYR A 74 -5.83 -9.27 -6.89
C TYR A 74 -5.10 -8.71 -8.12
N SER A 75 -5.33 -7.43 -8.38
CA SER A 75 -4.54 -6.67 -9.34
C SER A 75 -3.11 -6.43 -8.83
N ASN A 76 -2.20 -6.04 -9.72
CA ASN A 76 -0.88 -5.61 -9.28
C ASN A 76 -0.93 -4.38 -8.36
N VAL A 77 -1.91 -3.50 -8.53
CA VAL A 77 -2.09 -2.32 -7.67
C VAL A 77 -2.51 -2.73 -6.26
N ALA A 78 -3.44 -3.69 -6.14
CA ALA A 78 -3.83 -4.25 -4.85
C ALA A 78 -2.66 -4.95 -4.15
N ARG A 79 -1.82 -5.68 -4.90
CA ARG A 79 -0.60 -6.29 -4.33
C ARG A 79 0.42 -5.25 -3.87
N LEU A 80 0.60 -4.17 -4.61
CA LEU A 80 1.46 -3.06 -4.20
C LEU A 80 0.94 -2.37 -2.94
N TYR A 81 -0.39 -2.24 -2.80
CA TYR A 81 -1.01 -1.72 -1.59
C TYR A 81 -0.71 -2.59 -0.36
N ASP A 82 -0.74 -3.91 -0.52
CA ASP A 82 -0.44 -4.87 0.57
C ASP A 82 1.00 -4.76 1.04
N CYS A 83 1.94 -4.65 0.10
CA CYS A 83 3.36 -4.54 0.39
C CYS A 83 3.80 -3.14 0.84
N TYR A 84 2.93 -2.12 0.73
CA TYR A 84 3.28 -0.77 1.17
C TYR A 84 3.13 -0.65 2.70
N PRO A 85 4.19 -0.30 3.43
CA PRO A 85 4.13 -0.14 4.88
C PRO A 85 3.39 1.16 5.25
N GLY A 86 2.70 1.15 6.38
CA GLY A 86 2.18 2.38 6.97
C GLY A 86 0.83 2.26 7.67
N GLN A 87 0.32 3.43 8.03
CA GLN A 87 -1.00 3.64 8.61
C GLN A 87 -2.07 3.59 7.51
N VAL A 88 -3.15 2.90 7.83
CA VAL A 88 -4.28 2.69 6.92
C VAL A 88 -5.42 3.63 7.30
N VAL A 89 -6.13 4.14 6.31
CA VAL A 89 -7.34 4.92 6.57
C VAL A 89 -8.48 3.96 6.90
N SER A 90 -9.00 4.07 8.13
CA SER A 90 -10.11 3.25 8.59
C SER A 90 -11.31 3.32 7.63
N LYS A 91 -12.00 2.18 7.45
CA LYS A 91 -13.19 2.01 6.61
C LYS A 91 -12.98 1.97 5.08
N VAL A 92 -11.74 2.02 4.58
CA VAL A 92 -11.46 1.91 3.12
C VAL A 92 -11.31 0.44 2.69
N VAL A 93 -10.48 -0.33 3.40
CA VAL A 93 -10.29 -1.77 3.21
C VAL A 93 -10.65 -2.48 4.52
N ALA A 94 -11.37 -3.61 4.43
CA ALA A 94 -11.73 -4.39 5.60
C ALA A 94 -10.54 -5.23 6.10
N ASP A 95 -10.28 -5.19 7.41
CA ASP A 95 -9.23 -5.96 8.10
C ASP A 95 -7.80 -5.67 7.62
N ASP A 96 -7.51 -4.41 7.32
CA ASP A 96 -6.21 -4.00 6.80
C ASP A 96 -5.12 -3.99 7.89
N GLN A 97 -3.90 -4.36 7.51
CA GLN A 97 -2.77 -4.49 8.43
C GLN A 97 -2.14 -3.14 8.70
N VAL A 98 -2.11 -2.74 9.97
CA VAL A 98 -1.36 -1.56 10.43
C VAL A 98 0.09 -1.95 10.70
N TRP A 99 1.03 -1.11 10.26
CA TRP A 99 2.45 -1.30 10.49
C TRP A 99 2.91 -0.32 11.58
N PRO A 100 3.02 -0.74 12.85
CA PRO A 100 3.25 0.17 13.98
C PRO A 100 4.60 0.88 13.94
N GLU A 101 5.57 0.30 13.23
CA GLU A 101 6.92 0.85 13.06
C GLU A 101 6.96 2.01 12.05
N TYR A 102 5.93 2.14 11.21
CA TYR A 102 5.83 3.11 10.12
C TYR A 102 4.71 4.12 10.39
N LEU A 103 4.86 4.92 11.46
CA LEU A 103 3.84 5.88 11.91
C LEU A 103 3.60 7.07 10.96
N HIS A 104 4.56 7.38 10.10
CA HIS A 104 4.55 8.55 9.21
C HIS A 104 4.37 8.16 7.74
N PHE A 105 4.17 6.87 7.47
CA PHE A 105 3.70 6.37 6.19
C PHE A 105 2.19 6.23 6.25
N TYR A 106 1.51 6.69 5.21
CA TYR A 106 0.07 6.60 5.08
C TYR A 106 -0.27 6.00 3.73
N LYS A 107 -1.23 5.08 3.70
CA LYS A 107 -1.69 4.49 2.45
C LYS A 107 -3.21 4.52 2.32
N VAL A 108 -3.64 4.71 1.08
CA VAL A 108 -5.05 4.73 0.69
C VAL A 108 -5.23 3.94 -0.59
N TYR A 109 -6.12 2.94 -0.54
CA TYR A 109 -6.57 2.23 -1.72
C TYR A 109 -7.80 2.90 -2.33
N VAL A 110 -7.76 3.11 -3.64
CA VAL A 110 -8.84 3.74 -4.41
C VAL A 110 -9.28 2.77 -5.51
N CYS A 111 -10.51 2.28 -5.36
CA CYS A 111 -11.17 1.44 -6.34
C CYS A 111 -11.65 2.29 -7.53
N ALA A 112 -11.35 1.89 -8.78
CA ALA A 112 -11.96 2.50 -9.95
C ALA A 112 -13.33 1.86 -10.22
N GLU A 113 -14.39 2.49 -9.72
CA GLU A 113 -15.75 2.21 -10.18
C GLU A 113 -16.10 3.07 -11.41
N ARG A 114 -16.76 2.48 -12.40
CA ARG A 114 -17.49 3.26 -13.41
C ARG A 114 -18.59 4.04 -12.70
N GLY A 115 -18.36 5.33 -12.43
CA GLY A 115 -19.41 6.31 -12.16
C GLY A 115 -19.96 6.39 -10.73
N ARG A 116 -19.29 5.84 -9.72
CA ARG A 116 -19.58 6.19 -8.31
C ARG A 116 -18.28 6.48 -7.57
N ALA A 117 -18.19 7.67 -7.02
CA ALA A 117 -17.12 8.04 -6.11
C ALA A 117 -17.14 7.11 -4.90
N VAL A 118 -15.96 6.60 -4.53
CA VAL A 118 -15.72 5.94 -3.25
C VAL A 118 -16.23 6.89 -2.16
N ARG A 119 -17.23 6.44 -1.38
CA ARG A 119 -17.77 7.20 -0.25
C ARG A 119 -16.75 7.23 0.89
N ALA A 120 -15.70 8.01 0.73
CA ALA A 120 -15.02 8.59 1.87
C ALA A 120 -15.99 9.64 2.45
N ALA A 121 -16.58 9.35 3.61
CA ALA A 121 -17.59 10.13 4.33
C ALA A 121 -19.03 10.09 3.77
N SER A 122 -19.82 9.13 4.25
CA SER A 122 -21.26 9.36 4.45
C SER A 122 -21.79 8.52 5.61
N ASP A 123 -21.48 8.92 6.84
CA ASP A 123 -22.35 8.61 7.98
C ASP A 123 -23.54 9.58 7.88
N GLY A 124 -24.72 9.07 7.50
CA GLY A 124 -25.94 9.90 7.46
C GLY A 124 -27.05 9.39 6.54
N LYS A 125 -27.85 8.44 7.06
CA LYS A 125 -29.22 8.07 6.67
C LYS A 125 -29.39 7.18 5.42
N GLN A 126 -29.92 5.98 5.69
CA GLN A 126 -30.63 5.14 4.73
C GLN A 126 -31.79 5.92 4.10
N GLY A 127 -31.77 6.05 2.78
CA GLY A 127 -32.89 6.50 1.96
C GLY A 127 -33.17 5.43 0.91
N SER A 128 -34.38 4.87 0.97
CA SER A 128 -34.97 3.86 0.09
C SER A 128 -34.85 4.21 -1.40
N GLN A 129 -34.35 3.27 -2.21
CA GLN A 129 -34.42 3.36 -3.67
C GLN A 129 -35.82 2.98 -4.16
N GLY A 130 -36.58 3.98 -4.61
CA GLY A 130 -37.75 3.79 -5.45
C GLY A 130 -37.32 3.51 -6.90
N GLN A 131 -37.96 2.51 -7.52
CA GLN A 131 -37.93 2.26 -8.96
C GLN A 131 -38.43 3.49 -9.72
N GLN A 132 -37.69 3.93 -10.75
CA GLN A 132 -38.28 4.60 -11.91
C GLN A 132 -37.63 4.06 -13.17
N GLY A 133 -38.46 3.41 -13.98
CA GLY A 133 -38.13 3.01 -15.34
C GLY A 133 -38.08 4.22 -16.27
N PHE A 134 -37.32 4.08 -17.35
CA PHE A 134 -37.42 4.96 -18.50
C PHE A 134 -37.84 4.16 -19.72
N ARG A 135 -38.96 4.64 -20.26
CA ARG A 135 -39.66 4.43 -21.54
C ARG A 135 -38.98 3.61 -22.61
#